data_AF-A0A2V9QS01-F1
#
_entry.id   AF-A0A2V9QS01-F1
#
_cell.length_a   1.000
_cell.length_b   1.000
_cell.length_c   1.000
_cell.angle_alpha   90.00
_cell.angle_beta   90.00
_cell.angle_gamma   90.00
#
_symmetry.space_group_name_H-M   'P 1'
#
loop_
_entity.id
_entity.type
_entity.pdbx_description
1 polymer ?
#
loop_
_entity_poly.entity_id
_entity_poly.type
_entity_poly.pdbx_seq_one_letter_code
_entity_poly.pdbx_strand_id
1 'polypeptide(L)'
;VVLVLAGPSSAQTNAQRAQRPTRVRVHQEPCWQQVGISKDVIDQRKAVELDTRSQVQAVCADSSLNDQQKKQKIHEIHQESKQKVAGLMTEQQQQDLQSCQKERAANHPAPAGMQHGGGGPCGNLASSGANYTGTPQNPGGQNQQATPQQ
;
A
#
# COMPACT_ATOMS: atom_id res chain seq x y z
N VAL A 1 6.02 -40.45 63.40
CA VAL A 1 5.47 -39.11 63.10
C VAL A 1 5.84 -38.79 61.66
N VAL A 2 4.83 -38.47 60.85
CA VAL A 2 4.92 -38.27 59.39
C VAL A 2 5.66 -36.97 59.07
N LEU A 3 6.59 -36.99 58.10
CA LEU A 3 7.00 -35.79 57.38
C LEU A 3 6.85 -36.04 55.87
N VAL A 4 5.92 -35.30 55.29
CA VAL A 4 5.60 -35.19 53.85
C VAL A 4 6.63 -34.28 53.20
N LEU A 5 7.12 -34.59 51.99
CA LEU A 5 7.38 -33.58 50.97
C LEU A 5 7.16 -34.19 49.57
N ALA A 6 6.02 -33.83 48.98
CA ALA A 6 5.69 -34.04 47.59
C ALA A 6 6.50 -33.08 46.70
N GLY A 7 7.10 -33.60 45.63
CA GLY A 7 7.65 -32.78 44.55
C GLY A 7 6.90 -33.06 43.25
N PRO A 8 6.10 -32.12 42.71
CA PRO A 8 5.66 -32.21 41.34
C PRO A 8 6.84 -31.76 40.46
N SER A 9 7.54 -32.73 39.86
CA SER A 9 8.45 -32.44 38.75
C SER A 9 7.65 -31.82 37.61
N SER A 10 8.12 -30.66 37.21
CA SER A 10 7.53 -29.72 36.29
C SER A 10 7.05 -30.38 35.00
N ALA A 11 5.89 -29.90 34.54
CA ALA A 11 5.28 -30.19 33.26
C ALA A 11 6.31 -30.31 32.12
N GLN A 12 6.28 -31.46 31.44
CA GLN A 12 6.73 -31.56 30.06
C GLN A 12 5.80 -30.70 29.20
N THR A 13 6.07 -29.41 29.08
CA THR A 13 5.61 -28.63 27.93
C THR A 13 6.49 -29.00 26.76
N ASN A 14 6.21 -30.19 26.21
CA ASN A 14 6.73 -30.63 24.93
C ASN A 14 6.39 -29.54 23.92
N ALA A 15 7.44 -28.86 23.46
CA ALA A 15 7.40 -27.82 22.45
C ALA A 15 6.91 -28.44 21.14
N GLN A 16 5.59 -28.59 21.01
CA GLN A 16 4.93 -28.62 19.72
C GLN A 16 4.98 -27.20 19.16
N ARG A 17 6.19 -26.82 18.75
CA ARG A 17 6.44 -25.76 17.78
C ARG A 17 5.79 -26.26 16.50
N ALA A 18 4.47 -26.11 16.43
CA ALA A 18 3.65 -26.44 15.28
C ALA A 18 4.35 -25.77 14.10
N GLN A 19 4.95 -26.60 13.25
CA GLN A 19 5.58 -26.17 12.02
C GLN A 19 4.45 -25.55 11.22
N ARG A 20 4.34 -24.21 11.28
CA ARG A 20 3.42 -23.48 10.42
C ARG A 20 3.81 -23.88 9.00
N PRO A 21 2.91 -24.52 8.23
CA PRO A 21 3.23 -24.87 6.86
C PRO A 21 3.64 -23.57 6.17
N THR A 22 4.87 -23.52 5.68
CA THR A 22 5.32 -22.46 4.79
C THR A 22 4.38 -22.49 3.60
N ARG A 23 3.39 -21.58 3.58
CA ARG A 23 2.51 -21.41 2.42
C ARG A 23 3.44 -21.10 1.25
N VAL A 24 3.60 -22.07 0.36
CA VAL A 24 4.24 -21.86 -0.93
C VAL A 24 3.44 -20.75 -1.60
N ARG A 25 4.03 -19.55 -1.71
CA ARG A 25 3.41 -18.48 -2.46
C ARG A 25 3.52 -18.87 -3.93
N VAL A 26 2.46 -19.44 -4.47
CA VAL A 26 2.32 -19.60 -5.92
C VAL A 26 2.45 -18.20 -6.52
N HIS A 27 3.47 -17.99 -7.34
CA HIS A 27 3.68 -16.72 -8.00
C HIS A 27 2.59 -16.55 -9.04
N GLN A 28 1.49 -15.90 -8.66
CA GLN A 28 0.41 -15.52 -9.57
C GLN A 28 0.97 -14.46 -10.53
N GLU A 29 0.89 -14.74 -11.83
CA GLU A 29 1.23 -13.77 -12.86
C GLU A 29 0.41 -12.49 -12.69
N PRO A 30 0.96 -11.31 -13.01
CA PRO A 30 0.22 -10.07 -12.88
C PRO A 30 -0.91 -9.98 -13.93
N CYS A 31 -2.00 -9.28 -13.60
CA CYS A 31 -3.18 -9.20 -14.46
C CYS A 31 -2.87 -8.78 -15.90
N TRP A 32 -1.94 -7.84 -16.10
CA TRP A 32 -1.55 -7.39 -17.44
C TRP A 32 -0.98 -8.51 -18.31
N GLN A 33 -0.25 -9.46 -17.70
CA GLN A 33 0.30 -10.61 -18.40
C GLN A 33 -0.79 -11.63 -18.75
N GLN A 34 -1.76 -11.82 -17.84
CA GLN A 34 -2.90 -12.73 -18.05
C GLN A 34 -3.82 -12.26 -19.19
N VAL A 35 -3.97 -10.94 -19.38
CA VAL A 35 -4.80 -10.36 -20.45
C VAL A 35 -4.01 -9.99 -21.71
N GLY A 36 -2.76 -10.45 -21.83
CA GLY A 36 -1.96 -10.28 -23.05
C GLY A 36 -1.50 -8.84 -23.34
N ILE A 37 -1.39 -7.98 -22.32
CA ILE A 37 -0.83 -6.64 -22.48
C ILE A 37 0.69 -6.72 -22.36
N SER A 38 1.40 -6.14 -23.33
CA SER A 38 2.86 -6.10 -23.32
C SER A 38 3.41 -5.33 -22.12
N LYS A 39 4.55 -5.80 -21.60
CA LYS A 39 5.24 -5.12 -20.49
C LYS A 39 5.60 -3.66 -20.82
N ASP A 40 6.01 -3.39 -22.06
CA ASP A 40 6.33 -2.04 -22.53
C ASP A 40 5.14 -1.07 -22.40
N VAL A 41 3.93 -1.51 -22.80
CA VAL A 41 2.70 -0.72 -22.65
C VAL A 41 2.40 -0.40 -21.17
N ILE A 42 2.65 -1.35 -20.27
CA ILE A 42 2.49 -1.15 -18.83
C ILE A 42 3.53 -0.18 -18.28
N ASP A 43 4.79 -0.30 -18.71
CA ASP A 43 5.86 0.61 -18.29
C ASP A 43 5.58 2.04 -18.78
N GLN A 44 5.10 2.21 -20.02
CA GLN A 44 4.65 3.51 -20.56
C GLN A 44 3.46 4.08 -19.78
N ARG A 45 2.44 3.26 -19.51
CA ARG A 45 1.29 3.68 -18.68
C ARG A 45 1.77 4.15 -17.31
N LYS A 46 2.69 3.41 -16.66
CA LYS A 46 3.25 3.78 -15.36
C LYS A 46 3.99 5.11 -15.41
N ALA A 47 4.72 5.39 -16.49
CA ALA A 47 5.37 6.68 -16.67
C ALA A 47 4.35 7.82 -16.75
N VAL A 48 3.23 7.63 -17.47
CA VAL A 48 2.12 8.60 -17.51
C VAL A 48 1.52 8.80 -16.12
N GLU A 49 1.28 7.73 -15.35
CA GLU A 49 0.72 7.84 -14.00
C GLU A 49 1.66 8.60 -13.04
N LEU A 50 2.98 8.39 -13.14
CA LEU A 50 3.97 9.11 -12.34
C LEU A 50 4.02 10.59 -12.69
N ASP A 51 3.98 10.92 -13.98
CA ASP A 51 3.92 12.30 -14.47
C ASP A 51 2.64 13.00 -13.98
N THR A 52 1.48 12.38 -14.16
CA THR A 52 0.18 12.87 -13.67
C THR A 52 0.23 13.15 -12.16
N ARG A 53 0.80 12.25 -11.37
CA ARG A 53 0.96 12.45 -9.92
C ARG A 53 1.84 13.65 -9.61
N SER A 54 2.95 13.83 -10.32
CA SER A 54 3.85 14.98 -10.17
C SER A 54 3.12 16.29 -10.47
N GLN A 55 2.35 16.35 -11.56
CA GLN A 55 1.56 17.52 -11.93
C GLN A 55 0.50 17.85 -10.88
N VAL A 56 -0.22 16.83 -10.37
CA VAL A 56 -1.19 17.02 -9.28
C VAL A 56 -0.49 17.57 -8.02
N GLN A 57 0.67 17.02 -7.67
CA GLN A 57 1.46 17.51 -6.53
C GLN A 57 1.86 18.99 -6.71
N ALA A 58 2.25 19.39 -7.92
CA ALA A 58 2.58 20.78 -8.22
C ALA A 58 1.36 21.71 -8.06
N VAL A 59 0.18 21.30 -8.56
CA VAL A 59 -1.08 22.05 -8.36
C VAL A 59 -1.44 22.16 -6.88
N CYS A 60 -1.20 21.10 -6.11
CA CYS A 60 -1.46 21.10 -4.68
C CYS A 60 -0.53 22.02 -3.90
N ALA A 61 0.74 22.07 -4.28
CA ALA A 61 1.74 22.97 -3.70
C ALA A 61 1.57 24.44 -4.11
N ASP A 62 0.81 24.72 -5.17
CA ASP A 62 0.55 26.08 -5.64
C ASP A 62 -0.36 26.83 -4.65
N SER A 63 0.21 27.76 -3.89
CA SER A 63 -0.52 28.59 -2.92
C SER A 63 -1.30 29.73 -3.56
N SER A 64 -1.10 30.00 -4.86
CA SER A 64 -1.83 31.04 -5.58
C SER A 64 -3.23 30.60 -6.01
N LEU A 65 -3.49 29.28 -6.01
CA LEU A 65 -4.76 28.70 -6.41
C LEU A 65 -5.66 28.42 -5.21
N ASN A 66 -6.94 28.74 -5.32
CA ASN A 66 -7.95 28.27 -4.38
C ASN A 66 -8.38 26.82 -4.67
N ASP A 67 -9.12 26.21 -3.75
CA ASP A 67 -9.53 24.80 -3.87
C ASP A 67 -10.34 24.48 -5.12
N GLN A 68 -11.18 25.42 -5.58
CA GLN A 68 -11.98 25.23 -6.78
C GLN A 68 -11.10 25.22 -8.04
N GLN A 69 -10.12 26.12 -8.10
CA GLN A 69 -9.14 26.18 -9.20
C GLN A 69 -8.23 24.94 -9.18
N LYS A 70 -7.78 24.50 -8.00
CA LYS A 70 -7.01 23.26 -7.86
C LYS A 70 -7.81 22.06 -8.36
N LYS A 71 -9.08 21.94 -7.95
CA LYS A 71 -9.97 20.86 -8.40
C LYS A 71 -10.11 20.83 -9.92
N GLN A 72 -10.33 21.99 -10.54
CA GLN A 72 -10.47 22.11 -11.99
C GLN A 72 -9.19 21.68 -12.71
N LYS A 73 -8.03 22.19 -12.28
CA LYS A 73 -6.75 21.87 -12.91
C LYS A 73 -6.36 20.39 -12.74
N ILE A 74 -6.64 19.82 -11.57
CA ILE A 74 -6.47 18.38 -11.32
C ILE A 74 -7.40 17.55 -12.22
N HIS A 75 -8.64 18.01 -12.44
CA HIS A 75 -9.54 17.35 -13.37
C HIS A 75 -8.98 17.34 -14.79
N GLU A 76 -8.46 18.46 -15.28
CA GLU A 76 -7.84 18.58 -16.59
C GLU A 76 -6.63 17.65 -16.74
N ILE A 77 -5.73 17.63 -15.74
CA ILE A 77 -4.58 16.70 -15.68
C ILE A 77 -5.03 15.24 -15.79
N HIS A 78 -6.10 14.85 -15.09
CA HIS A 78 -6.65 13.50 -15.19
C HIS A 78 -7.24 13.18 -16.57
N GLN A 79 -7.91 14.14 -17.23
CA GLN A 79 -8.44 13.91 -18.58
C GLN A 79 -7.31 13.73 -19.60
N GLU A 80 -6.28 14.58 -19.54
CA GLU A 80 -5.10 14.45 -20.40
C GLU A 80 -4.40 13.11 -20.17
N SER A 81 -4.22 12.71 -18.90
CA SER A 81 -3.66 11.40 -18.55
C SER A 81 -4.47 10.24 -19.13
N LYS A 82 -5.81 10.32 -19.08
CA LYS A 82 -6.68 9.28 -19.66
C LYS A 82 -6.50 9.18 -21.17
N GLN A 83 -6.40 10.31 -21.87
CA GLN A 83 -6.16 10.33 -23.30
C GLN A 83 -4.81 9.73 -23.66
N LYS A 84 -3.75 10.05 -22.90
CA LYS A 84 -2.41 9.44 -23.07
C LYS A 84 -2.47 7.92 -22.89
N VAL A 85 -3.14 7.43 -21.83
CA VAL A 85 -3.27 5.99 -21.59
C VAL A 85 -4.12 5.29 -22.65
N ALA A 86 -5.19 5.93 -23.13
CA ALA A 86 -6.02 5.41 -24.22
C ALA A 86 -5.25 5.28 -25.54
N GLY A 87 -4.22 6.10 -25.76
CA GLY A 87 -3.30 5.94 -26.89
C GLY A 87 -2.35 4.74 -26.79
N LEU A 88 -2.17 4.16 -25.60
CA LEU A 88 -1.27 3.03 -25.35
C LEU A 88 -1.96 1.67 -25.39
N MET A 89 -3.25 1.61 -25.06
CA MET A 89 -4.01 0.37 -24.96
C MET A 89 -5.48 0.60 -25.32
N THR A 90 -6.11 -0.41 -25.92
CA THR A 90 -7.52 -0.35 -26.30
C THR A 90 -8.43 -0.30 -25.07
N GLU A 91 -9.66 0.18 -25.24
CA GLU A 91 -10.67 0.18 -24.17
C GLU A 91 -10.93 -1.24 -23.65
N GLN A 92 -10.94 -2.23 -24.54
CA GLN A 92 -11.08 -3.64 -24.17
C GLN A 92 -9.96 -4.11 -23.23
N GLN A 93 -8.70 -3.78 -23.55
CA GLN A 93 -7.56 -4.12 -22.69
C GLN A 93 -7.64 -3.46 -21.31
N GLN A 94 -8.14 -2.22 -21.24
CA GLN A 94 -8.38 -1.55 -19.96
C GLN A 94 -9.45 -2.27 -19.14
N GLN A 95 -10.56 -2.67 -19.78
CA GLN A 95 -11.65 -3.39 -19.14
C GLN A 95 -11.22 -4.78 -18.65
N ASP A 96 -10.44 -5.51 -19.43
CA ASP A 96 -9.94 -6.84 -19.06
C ASP A 96 -8.97 -6.74 -17.86
N LEU A 97 -8.06 -5.76 -17.91
CA LEU A 97 -7.15 -5.49 -16.81
C LEU A 97 -7.91 -5.07 -15.53
N GLN A 98 -8.93 -4.22 -15.66
CA GLN A 98 -9.77 -3.81 -14.53
C GLN A 98 -10.56 -4.99 -13.95
N SER A 99 -11.07 -5.88 -14.82
CA SER A 99 -11.85 -7.06 -14.39
C SER A 99 -10.97 -8.05 -13.64
N CYS A 100 -9.77 -8.36 -14.15
CA CYS A 100 -8.80 -9.18 -13.43
C CYS A 100 -8.41 -8.57 -12.08
N GLN A 101 -8.20 -7.25 -12.01
CA GLN A 101 -7.89 -6.57 -10.75
C GLN A 101 -9.04 -6.64 -9.74
N LYS A 102 -10.29 -6.46 -10.19
CA LYS A 102 -11.48 -6.58 -9.34
C LYS A 102 -11.64 -7.99 -8.79
N GLU A 103 -11.47 -9.02 -9.62
CA GLU A 103 -11.51 -10.41 -9.19
C GLU A 103 -10.43 -10.69 -8.13
N ARG A 104 -9.20 -10.21 -8.37
CA ARG A 104 -8.11 -10.37 -7.40
C ARG A 104 -8.38 -9.62 -6.09
N ALA A 105 -8.94 -8.42 -6.16
CA ALA A 105 -9.32 -7.65 -4.97
C ALA A 105 -10.45 -8.32 -4.17
N ALA A 106 -11.41 -8.95 -4.83
CA ALA A 106 -12.46 -9.72 -4.17
C ALA A 106 -11.89 -10.92 -3.38
N ASN A 107 -10.83 -11.54 -3.89
CA ASN A 107 -10.12 -12.64 -3.21
C ASN A 107 -9.15 -12.16 -2.11
N HIS A 108 -8.85 -10.88 -2.05
CA HIS A 108 -7.99 -10.25 -1.05
C HIS A 108 -8.70 -9.05 -0.43
N PRO A 109 -9.73 -9.26 0.41
CA PRO A 109 -10.44 -8.16 1.05
C PRO A 109 -9.42 -7.30 1.81
N ALA A 110 -9.40 -6.01 1.50
CA ALA A 110 -8.59 -5.05 2.23
C ALA A 110 -8.97 -5.10 3.72
N PRO A 111 -8.01 -4.92 4.64
CA PRO A 111 -8.33 -4.87 6.07
C PRO A 111 -9.38 -3.79 6.31
N ALA A 112 -10.46 -4.16 7.01
CA ALA A 112 -11.51 -3.24 7.40
C ALA A 112 -10.90 -2.09 8.21
N GLY A 113 -10.90 -0.87 7.66
CA GLY A 113 -10.32 0.30 8.31
C GLY A 113 -9.50 1.24 7.42
N MET A 114 -9.19 0.86 6.17
CA MET A 114 -8.64 1.81 5.20
C MET A 114 -9.74 2.71 4.63
N GLN A 115 -10.20 3.64 5.45
CA GLN A 115 -11.02 4.77 5.02
C GLN A 115 -10.21 5.54 3.96
N HIS A 116 -10.69 5.59 2.71
CA HIS A 116 -10.12 6.47 1.68
C HIS A 116 -10.22 7.90 2.22
N GLY A 117 -9.08 8.43 2.66
CA GLY A 117 -8.99 9.69 3.40
C GLY A 117 -9.68 10.82 2.67
N GLY A 118 -10.77 11.32 3.27
CA GLY A 118 -11.39 12.58 2.89
C GLY A 118 -10.40 13.71 3.16
N GLY A 119 -10.13 14.53 2.14
CA GLY A 119 -9.20 15.64 2.29
C GLY A 119 -9.09 16.48 1.01
N GLY A 120 -10.16 17.17 0.62
CA GLY A 120 -10.10 18.20 -0.41
C GLY A 120 -9.59 17.75 -1.81
N PRO A 121 -9.33 18.70 -2.72
CA PRO A 121 -8.89 18.39 -4.09
C PRO A 121 -7.52 17.71 -4.18
N CYS A 122 -6.74 17.75 -3.08
CA CYS A 122 -5.37 17.24 -3.01
C CYS A 122 -5.21 15.99 -2.14
N GLY A 123 -6.30 15.43 -1.60
CA GLY A 123 -6.23 14.33 -0.64
C GLY A 123 -5.30 14.63 0.54
N ASN A 124 -4.71 13.58 1.10
CA ASN A 124 -3.73 13.69 2.19
C ASN A 124 -2.32 14.15 1.73
N LEU A 125 -2.15 14.61 0.49
CA LEU A 125 -0.85 15.10 -0.02
C LEU A 125 -0.43 16.41 0.69
N ALA A 126 -1.40 17.21 1.12
CA ALA A 126 -1.15 18.45 1.86
C ALA A 126 -0.60 18.20 3.28
N SER A 127 -0.96 17.09 3.93
CA SER A 127 -0.50 16.77 5.29
C SER A 127 0.94 16.26 5.34
N SER A 128 1.57 15.98 4.20
CA SER A 128 2.99 15.60 4.14
C SER A 128 3.93 16.82 4.20
N GLY A 129 3.39 18.04 4.16
CA GLY A 129 4.16 19.29 4.18
C GLY A 129 4.16 20.05 5.52
N ALA A 130 3.42 19.60 6.53
CA ALA A 130 3.36 20.25 7.85
C ALA A 130 3.54 19.22 8.97
N ASN A 131 4.73 19.20 9.58
CA ASN A 131 5.06 18.47 10.81
C ASN A 131 4.77 16.95 10.84
N TYR A 132 5.68 16.17 10.25
CA TYR A 132 5.82 14.75 10.62
C TYR A 132 6.59 14.62 11.94
N THR A 133 5.99 15.01 13.07
CA THR A 133 6.31 14.40 14.37
C THR A 133 5.51 13.10 14.49
N GLY A 134 5.86 12.14 13.64
CA GLY A 134 5.35 10.78 13.67
C GLY A 134 6.50 9.85 14.01
N THR A 135 6.66 9.52 15.29
CA THR A 135 7.53 8.46 15.78
C THR A 135 7.38 7.18 14.94
N PRO A 136 8.48 6.57 14.43
CA PRO A 136 8.39 5.28 13.77
C PRO A 136 8.09 4.19 14.82
N GLN A 137 6.87 3.68 14.79
CA GLN A 137 6.47 2.51 15.58
C GLN A 137 7.07 1.25 14.95
N ASN A 138 8.25 0.89 15.44
CA ASN A 138 8.94 -0.37 15.14
C ASN A 138 8.30 -1.50 16.00
N PRO A 139 7.75 -2.57 15.41
CA PRO A 139 7.25 -3.69 16.18
C PRO A 139 8.30 -4.81 16.26
N GLY A 140 9.01 -4.89 17.38
CA GLY A 140 9.66 -6.13 17.82
C GLY A 140 11.11 -5.98 18.29
N GLY A 141 11.35 -6.16 19.59
CA GLY A 141 12.68 -6.43 20.13
C GLY A 141 12.92 -5.79 21.49
N GLN A 142 12.88 -6.59 22.55
CA GLN A 142 13.07 -6.18 23.94
C GLN A 142 14.54 -5.86 24.27
N ASN A 143 14.73 -4.75 25.00
CA ASN A 143 15.57 -4.59 26.19
C ASN A 143 17.09 -4.87 26.11
N GLN A 144 17.91 -3.82 26.24
CA GLN A 144 18.76 -3.56 27.45
C GLN A 144 19.80 -2.43 27.22
N GLN A 145 19.65 -1.36 28.01
CA GLN A 145 20.67 -0.67 28.83
C GLN A 145 22.16 -0.70 28.40
N ALA A 146 22.74 0.49 28.19
CA ALA A 146 23.93 0.98 28.92
C ALA A 146 24.43 2.33 28.34
N THR A 147 24.32 3.40 29.13
CA THR A 147 25.24 4.55 29.13
C THR A 147 26.66 4.08 29.51
N PRO A 148 27.75 4.75 29.07
CA PRO A 148 28.15 6.01 29.68
C PRO A 148 28.74 7.07 28.74
N GLN A 149 28.86 8.25 29.36
CA GLN A 149 29.44 9.51 28.90
C GLN A 149 30.87 9.39 28.37
N GLN A 150 31.22 10.29 27.44
CA GLN A 150 32.36 11.21 27.57
C GLN A 150 32.04 12.51 26.83
#